data_AF-A0A816HKD9-F1
#
_entry.id   AF-A0A816HKD9-F1
#
_cell.length_a   1.000
_cell.length_b   1.000
_cell.length_c   1.000
_cell.angle_alpha   90.00
_cell.angle_beta   90.00
_cell.angle_gamma   90.00
#
_symmetry.space_group_name_H-M   'P 1'
#
loop_
_entity.id
_entity.type
_entity.pdbx_description
1 polymer ?
#
loop_
_entity_poly.entity_id
_entity_poly.type
_entity_poly.pdbx_seq_one_letter_code
_entity_poly.pdbx_strand_id
1 'polypeptide(L)'
;MKVVLMYRGKKRTEVPPHLYAISDNAYSNMLRDRENQSMLITGESGAGKTENTKKVIQYFALVAAASAKKEEGKKSMTLEDQIVQSNPVLEAFGNAKTTRNNNSSRFGKFIRIHFGSSGKIAGADIEVYLLEKARVIFQ
;
A
#
# COMPACT_ATOMS: atom_id res chain seq x y z
N MET A 1 7.39 6.50 14.00
CA MET A 1 7.90 7.63 13.18
C MET A 1 9.43 7.64 13.00
N LYS A 2 10.26 7.35 14.02
CA LYS A 2 11.74 7.38 13.90
C LYS A 2 12.32 6.52 12.76
N VAL A 3 11.78 5.31 12.55
CA VAL A 3 12.31 4.38 11.54
C VAL A 3 12.08 4.88 10.11
N VAL A 4 10.90 5.40 9.78
CA VAL A 4 10.57 5.90 8.42
C VAL A 4 11.57 6.97 7.95
N LEU A 5 11.95 7.89 8.83
CA LEU A 5 12.89 8.97 8.53
C LEU A 5 14.32 8.46 8.23
N MET A 6 14.69 7.29 8.76
CA MET A 6 16.00 6.68 8.49
C MET A 6 16.14 6.24 7.03
N TYR A 7 15.02 5.90 6.37
CA TYR A 7 15.01 5.38 5.00
C TYR A 7 14.77 6.45 3.94
N ARG A 8 14.28 7.62 4.32
CA ARG A 8 13.92 8.69 3.38
C ARG A 8 15.13 9.22 2.64
N GLY A 9 15.10 9.12 1.30
CA GLY A 9 16.14 9.62 0.40
C GLY A 9 17.48 8.90 0.53
N LYS A 10 17.50 7.70 1.14
CA LYS A 10 18.72 6.90 1.31
C LYS A 10 18.78 5.81 0.26
N LYS A 11 19.98 5.53 -0.25
CA LYS A 11 20.18 4.40 -1.16
C LYS A 11 20.01 3.10 -0.38
N ARG A 12 19.54 2.05 -1.05
CA ARG A 12 19.32 0.72 -0.44
C ARG A 12 20.58 0.12 0.20
N THR A 13 21.77 0.49 -0.27
CA THR A 13 23.06 0.06 0.27
C THR A 13 23.50 0.82 1.52
N GLU A 14 22.87 1.96 1.84
CA GLU A 14 23.24 2.85 2.95
C GLU A 14 22.45 2.56 4.24
N VAL A 15 21.44 1.68 4.16
CA VAL A 15 20.52 1.38 5.25
C VAL A 15 20.30 -0.13 5.35
N PRO A 16 19.95 -0.66 6.54
CA PRO A 16 19.62 -2.07 6.69
C PRO A 16 18.45 -2.50 5.78
N PRO A 17 18.34 -3.78 5.41
CA PRO A 17 17.22 -4.26 4.59
C PRO A 17 15.87 -3.97 5.26
N HIS A 18 14.99 -3.23 4.58
CA HIS A 18 13.66 -2.90 5.08
C HIS A 18 12.71 -2.58 3.94
N LEU A 19 11.42 -2.85 4.12
CA LEU A 19 10.35 -2.55 3.16
C LEU A 19 10.35 -1.07 2.73
N TYR A 20 10.56 -0.18 3.70
CA TYR A 20 10.68 1.26 3.48
C TYR A 20 11.81 1.66 2.52
N ALA A 21 12.92 0.93 2.47
CA ALA A 21 13.98 1.19 1.49
C ALA A 21 13.48 0.94 0.05
N ILE A 22 12.65 -0.09 -0.14
CA ILE A 22 12.06 -0.42 -1.44
C ILE A 22 10.99 0.61 -1.81
N SER A 23 10.13 0.99 -0.85
CA SER A 23 9.14 2.04 -1.05
C SER A 23 9.79 3.38 -1.40
N ASP A 24 10.85 3.78 -0.70
CA ASP A 24 11.58 5.02 -0.98
C ASP A 24 12.23 5.02 -2.36
N ASN A 25 12.81 3.88 -2.75
CA ASN A 25 13.41 3.73 -4.07
C ASN A 25 12.36 3.83 -5.18
N ALA A 26 11.21 3.15 -5.03
CA ALA A 26 10.10 3.25 -5.97
C ALA A 26 9.59 4.71 -6.08
N TYR A 27 9.37 5.38 -4.95
CA TYR A 27 8.95 6.79 -4.93
C TYR A 27 9.97 7.71 -5.62
N SER A 28 11.26 7.53 -5.31
CA SER A 28 12.34 8.34 -5.90
C SER A 28 12.48 8.11 -7.41
N ASN A 29 12.41 6.85 -7.86
CA ASN A 29 12.46 6.52 -9.29
C ASN A 29 11.24 7.06 -10.03
N MET A 30 10.04 6.93 -9.46
CA MET A 30 8.82 7.50 -10.03
C MET A 30 8.96 9.02 -10.27
N LEU A 31 9.54 9.76 -9.32
CA LEU A 31 9.74 11.20 -9.46
C LEU A 31 10.86 11.58 -10.42
N ARG A 32 11.96 10.80 -10.42
CA ARG A 32 13.12 11.04 -11.28
C ARG A 32 12.83 10.69 -12.73
N ASP A 33 12.31 9.49 -12.96
CA ASP A 33 12.16 8.89 -14.28
C ASP A 33 10.79 9.24 -14.91
N ARG A 34 9.86 9.80 -14.10
CA ARG A 34 8.50 10.19 -14.52
C ARG A 34 7.68 9.03 -15.09
N GLU A 35 7.96 7.82 -14.60
CA GLU A 35 7.26 6.59 -14.98
C GLU A 35 6.55 5.95 -13.78
N ASN A 36 5.38 5.35 -14.03
CA ASN A 36 4.61 4.64 -13.03
C ASN A 36 5.40 3.44 -12.48
N GLN A 37 5.33 3.23 -11.17
CA GLN A 37 6.01 2.13 -10.49
C GLN A 37 5.00 1.11 -9.97
N SER A 38 5.39 -0.16 -9.90
CA SER A 38 4.59 -1.21 -9.29
C SER A 38 5.40 -1.96 -8.24
N MET A 39 4.73 -2.33 -7.15
CA MET A 39 5.30 -3.16 -6.08
C MET A 39 4.47 -4.44 -5.96
N LEU A 40 5.05 -5.57 -6.37
CA LEU A 40 4.40 -6.87 -6.24
C LEU A 40 4.78 -7.52 -4.91
N ILE A 41 3.80 -7.66 -4.01
CA ILE A 41 3.99 -8.31 -2.70
C ILE A 41 3.45 -9.74 -2.79
N THR A 42 4.37 -10.70 -2.93
CA THR A 42 4.05 -12.12 -3.00
C THR A 42 4.19 -12.80 -1.64
N GLY A 43 3.67 -14.02 -1.54
CA GLY A 43 3.76 -14.84 -0.32
C GLY A 43 2.55 -15.73 -0.17
N GLU A 44 2.72 -16.81 0.59
CA GLU A 44 1.62 -17.71 0.91
C GLU A 44 0.54 -17.02 1.76
N SER A 45 -0.56 -17.73 1.93
CA SER A 45 -1.64 -17.31 2.80
C SER A 45 -1.14 -17.20 4.25
N GLY A 46 -1.35 -16.06 4.91
CA GLY A 46 -0.82 -15.81 6.26
C GLY A 46 0.60 -15.21 6.32
N ALA A 47 1.32 -15.07 5.19
CA ALA A 47 2.68 -14.52 5.15
C ALA A 47 2.79 -13.00 5.47
N GLY A 48 1.70 -12.34 5.90
CA GLY A 48 1.71 -10.93 6.23
C GLY A 48 1.66 -9.96 5.03
N LYS A 49 1.21 -10.42 3.85
CA LYS A 49 1.09 -9.56 2.65
C LYS A 49 0.28 -8.29 2.93
N THR A 50 -0.93 -8.45 3.48
CA THR A 50 -1.84 -7.33 3.79
C THR A 50 -1.22 -6.33 4.77
N GLU A 51 -0.52 -6.80 5.81
CA GLU A 51 0.15 -5.94 6.78
C GLU A 51 1.31 -5.17 6.15
N ASN A 52 2.10 -5.82 5.30
CA ASN A 52 3.17 -5.15 4.57
C ASN A 52 2.61 -4.09 3.59
N THR A 53 1.52 -4.38 2.88
CA THR A 53 0.85 -3.40 2.01
C THR A 53 0.41 -2.16 2.80
N LYS A 54 -0.16 -2.32 4.00
CA LYS A 54 -0.52 -1.20 4.88
C LYS A 54 0.71 -0.34 5.21
N LYS A 55 1.84 -0.96 5.54
CA LYS A 55 3.10 -0.25 5.84
C LYS A 55 3.68 0.49 4.65
N VAL A 56 3.56 -0.04 3.43
CA VAL A 56 3.94 0.67 2.20
C VAL A 56 3.10 1.93 2.02
N ILE A 57 1.77 1.82 2.14
CA ILE A 57 0.85 2.96 2.02
C ILE A 57 1.18 4.03 3.07
N GLN A 58 1.39 3.61 4.32
CA GLN A 58 1.78 4.49 5.42
C GLN A 58 3.09 5.23 5.12
N TYR A 59 4.09 4.54 4.56
CA TYR A 59 5.35 5.15 4.17
C TYR A 59 5.14 6.27 3.14
N PHE A 60 4.38 5.99 2.08
CA PHE A 60 4.07 6.97 1.05
C PHE A 60 3.28 8.17 1.58
N ALA A 61 2.31 7.94 2.46
CA ALA A 61 1.56 9.00 3.12
C ALA A 61 2.48 9.95 3.90
N LEU A 62 3.46 9.40 4.63
CA LEU A 62 4.41 10.19 5.43
C LEU A 62 5.41 10.98 4.55
N VAL A 63 5.99 10.35 3.54
CA VAL A 63 6.99 10.99 2.68
C VAL A 63 6.36 12.08 1.82
N ALA A 64 5.16 11.85 1.30
CA ALA A 64 4.42 12.86 0.53
C ALA A 64 3.94 14.03 1.40
N ALA A 65 3.50 13.76 2.65
CA ALA A 65 3.09 14.80 3.59
C ALA A 65 4.27 15.68 4.06
N ALA A 66 5.46 15.10 4.22
CA ALA A 66 6.66 15.85 4.62
C ALA A 66 7.19 16.81 3.52
N SER A 67 6.62 16.75 2.32
CA SER A 67 6.90 17.69 1.21
C SER A 67 5.88 18.85 1.16
N ALA A 68 4.91 18.89 2.08
CA ALA A 68 3.94 19.98 2.21
C ALA A 68 4.27 20.87 3.42
N LYS A 69 4.20 22.20 3.25
CA LYS A 69 4.12 23.13 4.38
C LYS A 69 2.84 22.79 5.16
N LYS A 70 2.94 22.55 6.46
CA LYS A 70 1.80 22.26 7.33
C LYS A 70 0.84 23.44 7.30
N GLU A 71 -0.36 23.25 6.74
CA GLU A 71 -1.51 24.04 7.16
C GLU A 71 -2.08 23.36 8.41
N GLU A 72 -2.00 24.06 9.53
CA GLU A 72 -2.60 23.63 10.79
C GLU A 72 -4.11 23.87 10.72
N GLY A 73 -4.91 22.82 10.98
CA GLY A 73 -6.34 23.00 11.24
C GLY A 73 -7.30 22.17 10.38
N LYS A 74 -7.13 20.85 10.35
CA LYS A 74 -8.25 19.87 10.36
C LYS A 74 -7.67 18.46 10.42
N LYS A 75 -8.11 17.66 11.39
CA LYS A 75 -7.87 16.22 11.44
C LYS A 75 -8.73 15.55 10.35
N SER A 76 -8.37 15.79 9.10
CA SER A 76 -8.93 15.07 7.97
C SER A 76 -8.39 13.64 8.01
N MET A 77 -9.26 12.69 7.71
CA MET A 77 -8.92 11.28 7.59
C MET A 77 -7.77 11.09 6.58
N THR A 78 -6.73 10.34 6.95
CA THR A 78 -5.56 10.18 6.09
C THR A 78 -5.86 9.23 4.92
N LEU A 79 -5.08 9.30 3.82
CA LEU A 79 -5.20 8.34 2.72
C LEU A 79 -5.02 6.89 3.21
N GLU A 80 -4.12 6.67 4.18
CA GLU A 80 -3.94 5.37 4.83
C GLU A 80 -5.25 4.91 5.46
N ASP A 81 -5.90 5.77 6.26
CA ASP A 81 -7.18 5.45 6.90
C ASP A 81 -8.26 5.13 5.85
N GLN A 82 -8.28 5.84 4.71
CA GLN A 82 -9.28 5.64 3.65
C GLN A 82 -9.13 4.29 2.97
N ILE A 83 -7.89 3.93 2.63
CA ILE A 83 -7.61 2.63 2.04
C ILE A 83 -7.87 1.51 3.06
N VAL A 84 -7.50 1.70 4.33
CA VAL A 84 -7.73 0.69 5.37
C VAL A 84 -9.23 0.49 5.65
N GLN A 85 -10.03 1.56 5.64
CA GLN A 85 -11.49 1.47 5.81
C GLN A 85 -12.21 0.72 4.68
N SER A 86 -11.59 0.60 3.50
CA SER A 86 -12.15 -0.22 2.41
C SER A 86 -11.99 -1.73 2.68
N ASN A 87 -11.01 -2.14 3.50
CA ASN A 87 -10.69 -3.54 3.71
C ASN A 87 -11.85 -4.35 4.31
N PRO A 88 -12.57 -3.91 5.37
CA PRO A 88 -13.69 -4.68 5.91
C PRO A 88 -14.73 -5.08 4.85
N VAL A 89 -15.07 -4.16 3.93
CA VAL A 89 -16.01 -4.45 2.84
C VAL A 89 -15.39 -5.42 1.84
N LEU A 90 -14.17 -5.16 1.37
CA LEU A 90 -13.49 -6.03 0.40
C LEU A 90 -13.25 -7.45 0.96
N GLU A 91 -12.93 -7.57 2.24
CA GLU A 91 -12.73 -8.84 2.91
C GLU A 91 -14.05 -9.58 3.13
N ALA A 92 -15.13 -8.90 3.51
CA ALA A 92 -16.44 -9.52 3.69
C ALA A 92 -16.98 -10.17 2.41
N PHE A 93 -16.77 -9.54 1.24
CA PHE A 93 -17.26 -10.04 -0.04
C PHE A 93 -16.26 -10.89 -0.82
N GLY A 94 -14.96 -10.72 -0.56
CA GLY A 94 -13.90 -11.31 -1.37
C GLY A 94 -12.99 -12.29 -0.63
N ASN A 95 -13.05 -12.38 0.69
CA ASN A 95 -12.30 -13.37 1.45
C ASN A 95 -13.18 -14.56 1.82
N ALA A 96 -12.53 -15.71 2.01
CA ALA A 96 -13.18 -16.92 2.49
C ALA A 96 -12.23 -17.75 3.36
N LYS A 97 -12.83 -18.59 4.21
CA LYS A 97 -12.11 -19.67 4.87
C LYS A 97 -11.74 -20.74 3.84
N THR A 98 -10.49 -21.18 3.91
CA THR A 98 -9.91 -22.29 3.14
C THR A 98 -9.30 -23.30 4.10
N THR A 99 -8.81 -24.44 3.59
CA THR A 99 -8.13 -25.44 4.41
C THR A 99 -6.86 -24.91 5.10
N ARG A 100 -6.20 -23.89 4.54
CA ARG A 100 -4.91 -23.37 5.03
C ARG A 100 -4.98 -21.95 5.61
N ASN A 101 -6.10 -21.24 5.45
CA ASN A 101 -6.28 -19.89 6.02
C ASN A 101 -7.77 -19.57 6.21
N ASN A 102 -8.11 -19.07 7.40
CA ASN A 102 -9.45 -18.65 7.79
C ASN A 102 -9.93 -17.35 7.11
N ASN A 103 -9.03 -16.52 6.59
CA ASN A 103 -9.36 -15.26 5.92
C ASN A 103 -8.55 -15.11 4.62
N SER A 104 -8.68 -16.06 3.70
CA SER A 104 -7.95 -16.04 2.43
C SER A 104 -8.65 -15.15 1.41
N SER A 105 -7.97 -14.13 0.90
CA SER A 105 -8.47 -13.36 -0.24
C SER A 105 -8.59 -14.24 -1.47
N ARG A 106 -9.76 -14.18 -2.13
CA ARG A 106 -10.12 -14.93 -3.34
C ARG A 106 -10.23 -14.02 -4.56
N PHE A 107 -9.52 -12.90 -4.53
CA PHE A 107 -9.38 -11.92 -5.59
C PHE A 107 -7.98 -11.30 -5.53
N GLY A 108 -7.49 -10.84 -6.68
CA GLY A 108 -6.34 -9.96 -6.76
C GLY A 108 -6.75 -8.51 -6.44
N LYS A 109 -5.93 -7.82 -5.65
CA LYS A 109 -6.15 -6.41 -5.28
C LYS A 109 -4.97 -5.57 -5.76
N PHE A 110 -5.22 -4.61 -6.64
CA PHE A 110 -4.23 -3.65 -7.10
C PHE A 110 -4.59 -2.26 -6.58
N ILE A 111 -3.76 -1.72 -5.69
CA ILE A 111 -3.98 -0.40 -5.09
C ILE A 111 -3.10 0.59 -5.83
N ARG A 112 -3.72 1.56 -6.49
CA ARG A 112 -3.00 2.66 -7.15
C ARG A 112 -2.97 3.86 -6.21
N ILE A 113 -1.77 4.41 -6.02
CA ILE A 113 -1.58 5.66 -5.26
C ILE A 113 -1.06 6.68 -6.25
N HIS A 114 -1.84 7.74 -6.44
CA HIS A 114 -1.53 8.80 -7.39
C HIS A 114 -0.71 9.88 -6.71
N PHE A 115 0.35 10.31 -7.38
CA PHE A 115 1.16 11.44 -6.95
C PHE A 115 1.13 12.53 -8.02
N GLY A 116 0.93 13.78 -7.59
CA GLY A 116 1.04 14.94 -8.47
C GLY A 116 2.49 15.22 -8.86
N SER A 117 2.69 16.18 -9.77
CA SER A 117 4.01 16.57 -10.30
C SER A 117 5.02 17.01 -9.23
N SER A 118 4.53 17.50 -8.09
CA SER A 118 5.30 17.91 -6.91
C SER A 118 5.61 16.76 -5.92
N GLY A 119 5.22 15.52 -6.23
CA GLY A 119 5.40 14.35 -5.37
C GLY A 119 4.41 14.25 -4.20
N LYS A 120 3.39 15.11 -4.17
CA LYS A 120 2.30 15.02 -3.19
C LYS A 120 1.28 13.98 -3.62
N ILE A 121 0.63 13.33 -2.66
CA ILE A 121 -0.49 12.43 -2.94
C ILE A 121 -1.63 13.24 -3.59
N ALA A 122 -2.12 12.75 -4.72
CA ALA A 122 -3.25 13.29 -5.47
C ALA A 122 -4.52 12.46 -5.29
N GLY A 123 -4.40 11.21 -4.84
CA GLY A 123 -5.53 10.31 -4.59
C GLY A 123 -5.10 8.85 -4.58
N ALA A 124 -6.07 7.95 -4.44
CA ALA A 124 -5.86 6.52 -4.58
C ALA A 124 -7.13 5.83 -5.09
N ASP A 125 -6.96 4.69 -5.74
CA ASP A 125 -8.06 3.83 -6.15
C ASP A 125 -7.65 2.35 -6.07
N ILE A 126 -8.64 1.46 -6.09
CA ILE A 126 -8.45 0.02 -5.94
C ILE A 126 -9.09 -0.68 -7.14
N GLU A 127 -8.29 -1.44 -7.87
CA GLU A 127 -8.76 -2.36 -8.88
C GLU A 127 -8.77 -3.79 -8.35
N VAL A 128 -9.85 -4.49 -8.64
CA VAL A 128 -10.06 -5.88 -8.22
C VAL A 128 -10.02 -6.79 -9.45
N TYR A 129 -9.25 -7.86 -9.34
CA TYR A 129 -9.00 -8.81 -10.42
C TYR A 129 -9.39 -10.22 -10.00
N LEU A 130 -9.87 -11.01 -10.95
CA LEU A 130 -9.98 -12.48 -10.83
C LEU A 130 -10.66 -12.97 -9.55
N LEU A 131 -11.83 -12.41 -9.21
CA LEU A 131 -12.65 -12.94 -8.12
C LEU A 131 -13.03 -14.40 -8.42
N GLU A 132 -12.82 -15.30 -7.45
CA GLU A 132 -13.15 -16.73 -7.56
C GLU A 132 -14.67 -16.97 -7.53
N LYS A 133 -15.35 -16.69 -8.64
CA LYS A 133 -16.81 -16.79 -8.75
C LYS A 133 -17.35 -18.21 -8.46
N ALA A 134 -16.59 -19.25 -8.75
CA ALA A 134 -16.99 -20.64 -8.49
C ALA A 134 -17.32 -20.89 -7.00
N ARG A 135 -16.64 -20.19 -6.08
CA ARG A 135 -16.86 -20.34 -4.63
C ARG A 135 -18.26 -19.91 -4.18
N VAL A 136 -18.92 -19.07 -4.96
CA VAL A 136 -20.27 -18.56 -4.65
C VAL A 136 -21.29 -19.70 -4.58
N ILE A 137 -21.13 -20.73 -5.39
CA ILE A 137 -22.08 -21.85 -5.52
C ILE A 137 -21.53 -23.20 -5.04
N PHE A 138 -20.23 -23.28 -4.74
CA PHE A 138 -19.55 -24.53 -4.39
C PHE A 138 -18.38 -24.28 -3.42
N GLN A 139 -18.15 -25.14 -2.40
CA GLN A 139 -17.08 -24.95 -1.40
C GLN A 139 -16.15 -26.15 -1.24
#